data_AF-A0AAU9EH31-F1
#
_entry.id   AF-A0AAU9EH31-F1
#
_cell.length_a   1.000
_cell.length_b   1.000
_cell.length_c   1.000
_cell.angle_alpha   90.00
_cell.angle_beta   90.00
_cell.angle_gamma   90.00
#
_symmetry.space_group_name_H-M   'P 1'
#
loop_
_entity.id
_entity.type
_entity.pdbx_description
1 polymer ?
#
loop_
_entity_poly.entity_id
_entity_poly.type
_entity_poly.pdbx_seq_one_letter_code
_entity_poly.pdbx_strand_id
1 'polypeptide(L)' 'MSMNIMGVPAFLIGGEKVVGFDSVKIENLLDYTVEKCPKCQTRVRVPKGKGKIKITCKECSEEYIINTKNN' A
#
# COMPACT_ATOMS: atom_id res chain seq x y z
N MET A 1 37.35 -13.37 -20.79
CA MET A 1 37.21 -12.69 -19.48
C MET A 1 35.74 -12.38 -19.26
N SER A 2 35.08 -13.07 -18.34
CA SER A 2 33.72 -12.70 -17.90
C SER A 2 33.82 -11.55 -16.89
N MET A 3 33.21 -10.41 -17.20
CA MET A 3 33.08 -9.33 -16.22
C MET A 3 32.07 -9.78 -15.16
N ASN A 4 32.52 -9.90 -13.92
CA ASN A 4 31.66 -10.26 -12.78
C ASN A 4 30.91 -9.01 -12.30
N ILE A 5 29.98 -8.52 -13.11
CA ILE A 5 29.18 -7.34 -12.81
C ILE A 5 28.12 -7.70 -11.76
N MET A 6 28.13 -6.96 -10.66
CA MET A 6 27.09 -6.99 -9.63
C MET A 6 26.31 -5.68 -9.70
N GLY A 7 24.98 -5.76 -9.76
CA GLY A 7 24.11 -4.60 -9.80
C GLY A 7 22.86 -4.84 -8.96
N VAL A 8 22.37 -3.78 -8.32
CA VAL A 8 21.06 -3.79 -7.66
C VAL A 8 19.98 -3.50 -8.71
N PRO A 9 18.91 -4.31 -8.77
CA PRO A 9 17.83 -4.07 -9.71
C PRO A 9 17.12 -2.75 -9.39
N ALA A 10 16.61 -2.09 -10.42
CA ALA A 10 15.74 -0.93 -10.27
C ALA A 10 14.36 -1.24 -10.86
N PHE A 11 13.32 -0.91 -10.10
CA PHE A 11 11.92 -1.13 -10.46
C PHE A 11 11.25 0.22 -10.78
N LEU A 12 10.28 0.19 -11.70
CA LEU A 12 9.40 1.33 -11.98
C LEU A 12 8.04 1.05 -11.35
N ILE A 13 7.66 1.81 -10.33
CA ILE A 13 6.39 1.65 -9.61
C ILE A 13 5.69 3.01 -9.60
N GLY A 14 4.48 3.10 -10.16
CA GLY A 14 3.69 4.34 -10.16
C GLY A 14 4.30 5.54 -10.89
N GLY A 15 5.42 5.36 -11.61
CA GLY A 15 6.18 6.44 -12.27
C GLY A 15 7.52 6.78 -11.60
N GLU A 16 7.83 6.19 -10.45
CA GLU A 16 9.09 6.40 -9.74
C GLU A 16 10.05 5.22 -9.88
N LYS A 17 11.36 5.53 -9.96
CA LYS A 17 12.44 4.53 -10.01
C LYS A 17 12.87 4.16 -8.59
N VAL A 18 12.50 2.97 -8.14
CA VAL A 18 12.94 2.41 -6.86
C VAL A 18 14.17 1.55 -7.11
N VAL A 19 15.29 1.89 -6.47
CA VAL A 19 16.54 1.11 -6.56
C VAL A 19 16.58 0.14 -5.37
N GLY A 20 16.71 -1.15 -5.62
CA GLY A 20 16.65 -2.17 -4.57
C GLY A 20 15.23 -2.40 -4.00
N PHE A 21 15.17 -2.86 -2.74
CA PHE A 21 13.93 -3.18 -2.01
C PHE A 21 13.67 -2.21 -0.85
N ASP A 22 13.68 -0.90 -1.12
CA ASP A 22 13.26 0.10 -0.14
C ASP A 22 11.76 -0.03 0.14
N SER A 23 11.40 -0.85 1.14
CA SER A 23 10.00 -1.12 1.53
C SER A 23 9.22 0.15 1.83
N VAL A 24 9.85 1.13 2.49
CA VAL A 24 9.22 2.42 2.84
C VAL A 24 8.82 3.22 1.59
N LYS A 25 9.64 3.21 0.52
CA LYS A 25 9.29 3.93 -0.72
C LYS A 25 8.13 3.23 -1.42
N ILE A 26 8.18 1.90 -1.48
CA ILE A 26 7.15 1.08 -2.12
C ILE A 26 5.80 1.26 -1.41
N GLU A 27 5.79 1.26 -0.08
CA GLU A 27 4.57 1.44 0.72
C GLU A 27 3.94 2.82 0.52
N ASN A 28 4.73 3.88 0.37
CA ASN A 28 4.22 5.23 0.10
C ASN A 28 3.68 5.39 -1.33
N LEU A 29 4.27 4.68 -2.30
CA LEU A 29 3.83 4.70 -3.71
C LEU A 29 2.49 3.98 -3.94
N LEU A 30 2.05 3.14 -3.00
CA LEU A 30 0.75 2.47 -3.11
C LEU A 30 -0.38 3.43 -2.73
N ASP A 31 -1.37 3.56 -3.63
CA ASP A 31 -2.60 4.34 -3.43
C ASP A 31 -3.51 3.82 -2.31
N TYR A 32 -3.19 2.66 -1.73
CA TYR A 32 -3.96 2.02 -0.68
C TYR A 32 -3.10 1.61 0.51
N THR A 33 -3.72 1.57 1.69
CA THR A 33 -3.23 0.94 2.91
C THR A 33 -4.06 -0.30 3.23
N VAL A 34 -3.52 -1.19 4.03
CA VAL A 34 -4.21 -2.39 4.49
C VAL A 34 -4.54 -2.23 5.97
N GLU A 35 -5.81 -1.98 6.27
CA GLU A 35 -6.31 -1.80 7.63
C GLU A 35 -7.01 -3.07 8.11
N LYS A 36 -7.08 -3.26 9.43
CA LYS A 36 -7.87 -4.35 10.03
C LYS A 36 -9.32 -3.89 10.22
N CYS A 37 -10.27 -4.72 9.81
CA CYS A 37 -11.67 -4.48 10.12
C CYS A 37 -11.90 -4.52 11.65
N PRO A 38 -12.67 -3.58 12.24
CA PRO A 38 -12.92 -3.56 13.68
C PRO A 38 -13.71 -4.79 14.20
N LYS A 39 -14.51 -5.45 13.36
CA LYS A 39 -15.36 -6.58 13.75
C LYS A 39 -14.67 -7.93 13.62
N CYS A 40 -14.17 -8.23 12.41
CA CYS A 40 -13.63 -9.54 12.06
C CYS A 40 -12.10 -9.58 11.96
N GLN A 41 -11.43 -8.43 12.10
CA GLN A 41 -9.97 -8.27 11.98
C GLN A 41 -9.38 -8.69 10.62
N THR A 42 -10.22 -8.97 9.62
CA THR A 42 -9.79 -9.25 8.24
C THR A 42 -9.06 -8.04 7.67
N ARG A 43 -8.06 -8.31 6.82
CA ARG A 43 -7.26 -7.30 6.13
C ARG A 43 -8.08 -6.68 4.98
N VAL A 44 -8.45 -5.42 5.12
CA VAL A 44 -9.25 -4.67 4.13
C VAL A 44 -8.38 -3.62 3.46
N ARG A 45 -8.49 -3.52 2.13
CA ARG A 45 -7.80 -2.47 1.36
C ARG A 45 -8.55 -1.16 1.48
N VAL A 46 -7.82 -0.12 1.84
CA VAL A 46 -8.33 1.21 2.13
C VAL A 46 -7.58 2.21 1.25
N PRO A 47 -8.25 3.02 0.40
CA PRO A 47 -7.56 4.03 -0.37
C PRO A 47 -7.01 5.14 0.54
N LYS A 48 -5.83 5.66 0.23
CA LYS A 48 -5.22 6.81 0.94
C LYS A 48 -5.71 8.14 0.35
N GLY A 49 -5.62 9.22 1.11
CA GLY A 49 -5.85 10.59 0.62
C GLY A 49 -7.29 10.98 0.24
N LYS A 50 -8.31 10.17 0.56
CA LYS A 50 -9.72 10.45 0.22
C LYS A 50 -10.53 11.10 1.35
N GLY A 51 -9.91 11.45 2.47
CA GLY A 51 -10.58 12.00 3.65
C GLY A 51 -11.51 11.00 4.32
N LYS A 52 -12.71 11.45 4.71
CA LYS A 52 -13.71 10.60 5.37
C LYS A 52 -14.41 9.70 4.35
N ILE A 53 -14.16 8.40 4.42
CA ILE A 53 -14.79 7.41 3.55
C ILE A 53 -15.55 6.38 4.37
N LYS A 54 -16.67 5.90 3.80
CA LYS A 54 -17.39 4.75 4.32
C LYS A 54 -16.88 3.50 3.61
N ILE A 55 -16.39 2.53 4.38
CA ILE A 55 -15.90 1.25 3.88
C ILE A 55 -16.85 0.15 4.35
N THR A 56 -17.18 -0.75 3.44
CA THR A 56 -17.90 -1.98 3.74
C THR A 56 -16.90 -3.13 3.80
N CYS A 57 -16.88 -3.85 4.92
CA CYS A 57 -16.06 -5.06 5.04
C CYS A 57 -16.65 -6.18 4.18
N LYS A 58 -15.81 -6.88 3.39
CA LYS A 58 -16.28 -7.98 2.51
C LYS A 58 -16.72 -9.23 3.26
N GLU A 59 -16.26 -9.43 4.49
CA GLU A 59 -16.54 -10.65 5.26
C GLU A 59 -17.70 -10.51 6.23
N CYS A 60 -17.74 -9.41 6.99
CA CYS A 60 -18.82 -9.17 7.96
C CYS A 60 -19.91 -8.21 7.45
N SER A 61 -19.78 -7.68 6.22
CA SER A 61 -20.68 -6.69 5.61
C SER A 61 -20.92 -5.43 6.44
N GLU A 62 -20.07 -5.18 7.44
CA GLU A 62 -20.22 -4.03 8.32
C GLU A 62 -19.64 -2.78 7.68
N GLU A 63 -20.38 -1.68 7.81
CA GLU A 63 -20.02 -0.38 7.29
C GLU A 63 -19.41 0.48 8.40
N TYR A 64 -18.23 1.03 8.17
CA TYR A 64 -17.59 1.93 9.12
C TYR A 64 -16.94 3.11 8.41
N ILE A 65 -16.85 4.22 9.13
CA ILE A 65 -16.27 5.47 8.63
C ILE A 65 -14.84 5.54 9.12
N ILE A 66 -13.91 5.74 8.19
CA ILE A 66 -12.52 6.03 8.51
C ILE A 66 -12.11 7.37 7.94
N ASN A 67 -11.13 8.01 8.57
CA ASN A 67 -10.51 9.21 8.04
C ASN A 67 -9.15 8.85 7.44
N THR A 68 -9.07 8.85 6.11
CA THR A 68 -7.85 8.57 5.36
C THR A 68 -7.02 9.86 5.32
N LYS A 69 -5.85 9.84 5.95
CA LYS A 69 -4.87 10.93 5.87
C LYS A 69 -3.94 10.67 4.70
N ASN A 70 -3.54 11.72 4.00
CA ASN A 70 -2.40 11.65 3.09
C ASN A 70 -1.13 11.76 3.93
N ASN A 71 -0.13 10.93 3.64
CA ASN A 71 1.25 11.20 4.05
C ASN A 71 1.93 11.92 2.89
#